data_AF-A0A2M8XZ45-F1
#
_entry.id   AF-A0A2M8XZ45-F1
#
_cell.length_a   1.000
_cell.length_b   1.000
_cell.length_c   1.000
_cell.angle_alpha   90.00
_cell.angle_beta   90.00
_cell.angle_gamma   90.00
#
_symmetry.space_group_name_H-M   'P 1'
#
loop_
_entity.id
_entity.type
_entity.pdbx_description
1 polymer ?
#
loop_
_entity_poly.entity_id
_entity_poly.type
_entity_poly.pdbx_seq_one_letter_code
_entity_poly.pdbx_strand_id
1 'polypeptide(L)'
;MLNEKDFFWKNFRLGTELQNSGTFIYNGIFHLDNIEYFRFEEECFEFLYNISVGIERLEKILIILIEHDNKNKSQEEFEKSLITHNHLELLKRIKAERQLNFGKTHIKFLVLLANFYKSVRYERFNISSVYKPSQEKEKLVEFIISELKVELTEGPQNLLENTEQVKNFLGKLIDKISTTLYDLIKIEARRIGTFTHEIRYNSKAYKIFTEKEFDFKNEKLMQREVLLFLLKKFPKDELKKFIDSIEPLPFEQYHTNQYIESILNIHKDGSVKDEMLSIYEDERPSKNRLNDILAIGSDFNFEYFGKNEEDDFEE
;
A
#
# COMPACT_ATOMS: atom_id res chain seq x y z
N MET A 1 -13.38 -33.45 -11.60
CA MET A 1 -13.96 -32.84 -10.38
C MET A 1 -12.85 -32.81 -9.35
N LEU A 2 -12.57 -31.65 -8.74
CA LEU A 2 -11.53 -31.50 -7.72
C LEU A 2 -11.87 -32.41 -6.53
N ASN A 3 -10.85 -33.06 -5.94
CA ASN A 3 -11.04 -33.67 -4.63
C ASN A 3 -11.25 -32.56 -3.58
N GLU A 4 -11.81 -32.90 -2.42
CA GLU A 4 -12.17 -31.92 -1.39
C GLU A 4 -10.97 -31.08 -0.90
N LYS A 5 -9.81 -31.72 -0.69
CA LYS A 5 -8.58 -31.06 -0.24
C LYS A 5 -8.08 -30.06 -1.28
N ASP A 6 -8.04 -30.46 -2.54
CA ASP A 6 -7.63 -29.64 -3.67
C ASP A 6 -8.58 -28.45 -3.87
N PHE A 7 -9.88 -28.69 -3.76
CA PHE A 7 -10.89 -27.65 -3.84
C PHE A 7 -10.69 -26.64 -2.72
N PHE A 8 -10.59 -27.09 -1.46
CA PHE A 8 -10.39 -26.21 -0.31
C PHE A 8 -9.11 -25.38 -0.43
N TRP A 9 -7.98 -26.01 -0.77
CA TRP A 9 -6.71 -25.32 -0.93
C TRP A 9 -6.77 -24.25 -2.02
N LYS A 10 -7.24 -24.61 -3.22
CA LYS A 10 -7.31 -23.66 -4.35
C LYS A 10 -8.35 -22.57 -4.11
N ASN A 11 -9.43 -22.86 -3.41
CA ASN A 11 -10.48 -21.87 -3.17
C ASN A 11 -10.11 -20.90 -2.05
N PHE A 12 -9.77 -21.43 -0.87
CA PHE A 12 -9.60 -20.61 0.33
C PHE A 12 -8.15 -20.19 0.57
N ARG A 13 -7.18 -21.11 0.46
CA ARG A 13 -5.78 -20.77 0.73
C ARG A 13 -5.21 -19.86 -0.35
N LEU A 14 -5.46 -20.16 -1.62
CA LEU A 14 -5.05 -19.25 -2.70
C LEU A 14 -5.85 -17.95 -2.69
N GLY A 15 -7.12 -17.97 -2.24
CA GLY A 15 -7.90 -16.75 -2.02
C GLY A 15 -7.27 -15.83 -0.96
N THR A 16 -6.80 -16.40 0.17
CA THR A 16 -6.01 -15.65 1.16
C THR A 16 -4.72 -15.10 0.56
N GLU A 17 -4.00 -15.90 -0.24
CA GLU A 17 -2.78 -15.45 -0.91
C GLU A 17 -3.03 -14.34 -1.92
N LEU A 18 -4.19 -14.34 -2.59
CA LEU A 18 -4.59 -13.27 -3.48
C LEU A 18 -4.85 -11.96 -2.71
N GLN A 19 -5.51 -12.02 -1.55
CA GLN A 19 -5.71 -10.86 -0.68
C GLN A 19 -4.37 -10.30 -0.17
N ASN A 20 -3.46 -11.18 0.23
CA ASN A 20 -2.11 -10.82 0.67
C ASN A 20 -1.35 -10.16 -0.47
N SER A 21 -1.40 -10.72 -1.68
CA SER A 21 -0.78 -10.15 -2.87
C SER A 21 -1.27 -8.72 -3.14
N GLY A 22 -2.59 -8.50 -3.16
CA GLY A 22 -3.15 -7.16 -3.34
C GLY A 22 -2.76 -6.19 -2.23
N THR A 23 -2.63 -6.69 -0.99
CA THR A 23 -2.14 -5.90 0.16
C THR A 23 -0.69 -5.47 -0.01
N PHE A 24 0.20 -6.38 -0.45
CA PHE A 24 1.59 -6.05 -0.75
C PHE A 24 1.69 -5.01 -1.87
N ILE A 25 0.94 -5.19 -2.96
CA ILE A 25 0.93 -4.23 -4.08
C ILE A 25 0.45 -2.86 -3.61
N TYR A 26 -0.67 -2.81 -2.88
CA TYR A 26 -1.20 -1.58 -2.28
C TYR A 26 -0.13 -0.88 -1.42
N ASN A 27 0.51 -1.62 -0.51
CA ASN A 27 1.50 -1.03 0.39
C ASN A 27 2.66 -0.46 -0.42
N GLY A 28 3.19 -1.20 -1.40
CA GLY A 28 4.25 -0.70 -2.27
C GLY A 28 3.89 0.62 -2.94
N ILE A 29 2.71 0.71 -3.55
CA ILE A 29 2.24 1.95 -4.19
C ILE A 29 2.02 3.07 -3.17
N PHE A 30 1.54 2.74 -1.96
CA PHE A 30 1.38 3.71 -0.88
C PHE A 30 2.73 4.28 -0.42
N HIS A 31 3.75 3.44 -0.26
CA HIS A 31 5.10 3.92 0.03
C HIS A 31 5.63 4.80 -1.11
N LEU A 32 5.47 4.36 -2.36
CA LEU A 32 5.83 5.18 -3.52
C LEU A 32 5.14 6.55 -3.51
N ASP A 33 3.86 6.62 -3.15
CA ASP A 33 3.13 7.88 -3.13
C ASP A 33 3.62 8.85 -2.03
N ASN A 34 4.22 8.33 -0.96
CA ASN A 34 4.77 9.10 0.15
C ASN A 34 6.23 9.53 -0.04
N ILE A 35 7.02 8.84 -0.89
CA ILE A 35 8.38 9.27 -1.24
C ILE A 35 8.33 10.63 -1.92
N GLU A 36 9.15 11.57 -1.46
CA GLU A 36 9.34 12.89 -2.10
C GLU A 36 10.56 12.90 -3.02
N TYR A 37 11.66 12.34 -2.55
CA TYR A 37 12.90 12.17 -3.30
C TYR A 37 13.44 10.77 -3.08
N PHE A 38 13.96 10.13 -4.12
CA PHE A 38 14.63 8.82 -4.02
C PHE A 38 16.02 8.97 -3.36
N ARG A 39 16.02 9.35 -2.09
CA ARG A 39 17.21 9.65 -1.28
C ARG A 39 17.56 8.49 -0.36
N PHE A 40 16.55 8.03 0.37
CA PHE A 40 16.68 7.02 1.41
C PHE A 40 16.50 5.62 0.83
N GLU A 41 17.35 4.71 1.28
CA GLU A 41 17.48 3.39 0.67
C GLU A 41 16.40 2.45 1.20
N GLU A 42 16.03 2.61 2.46
CA GLU A 42 14.96 1.92 3.15
C GLU A 42 13.60 2.16 2.49
N GLU A 43 13.33 3.38 2.01
CA GLU A 43 12.10 3.70 1.29
C GLU A 43 12.05 2.98 -0.07
N CYS A 44 13.17 3.01 -0.81
CA CYS A 44 13.31 2.29 -2.08
C CYS A 44 13.18 0.77 -1.88
N PHE A 45 13.80 0.25 -0.82
CA PHE A 45 13.71 -1.15 -0.43
C PHE A 45 12.27 -1.54 -0.12
N GLU A 46 11.55 -0.76 0.68
CA GLU A 46 10.19 -1.08 1.08
C GLU A 46 9.24 -1.07 -0.12
N PHE A 47 9.38 -0.11 -1.04
CA PHE A 47 8.68 -0.12 -2.32
C PHE A 47 8.98 -1.39 -3.13
N LEU A 48 10.25 -1.66 -3.43
CA LEU A 48 10.66 -2.79 -4.26
C LEU A 48 10.28 -4.13 -3.64
N TYR A 49 10.41 -4.27 -2.31
CA TYR A 49 10.06 -5.48 -1.59
C TYR A 49 8.57 -5.79 -1.68
N ASN A 50 7.73 -4.82 -1.34
CA ASN A 50 6.28 -4.98 -1.39
C ASN A 50 5.83 -5.33 -2.82
N ILE A 51 6.31 -4.62 -3.84
CA ILE A 51 5.93 -4.90 -5.23
C ILE A 51 6.45 -6.27 -5.70
N SER A 52 7.69 -6.64 -5.39
CA SER A 52 8.25 -7.95 -5.75
C SER A 52 7.43 -9.08 -5.14
N VAL A 53 7.18 -9.05 -3.83
CA VAL A 53 6.42 -10.09 -3.14
C VAL A 53 4.98 -10.17 -3.66
N GLY A 54 4.34 -9.00 -3.86
CA GLY A 54 2.97 -8.93 -4.36
C GLY A 54 2.81 -9.58 -5.75
N ILE A 55 3.69 -9.23 -6.69
CA ILE A 55 3.68 -9.79 -8.05
C ILE A 55 4.04 -11.28 -8.05
N GLU A 56 5.04 -11.69 -7.26
CA GLU A 56 5.47 -13.10 -7.18
C GLU A 56 4.29 -14.00 -6.76
N ARG A 57 3.50 -13.54 -5.78
CA ARG A 57 2.31 -14.27 -5.32
C ARG A 57 1.26 -14.40 -6.41
N LEU A 58 1.00 -13.36 -7.22
CA LEU A 58 0.09 -13.46 -8.37
C LEU A 58 0.58 -14.51 -9.36
N GLU A 59 1.86 -14.46 -9.71
CA GLU A 59 2.45 -15.40 -10.66
C GLU A 59 2.32 -16.85 -10.16
N LYS A 60 2.61 -17.09 -8.87
CA LYS A 60 2.49 -18.41 -8.25
C LYS A 60 1.05 -18.90 -8.18
N ILE A 61 0.09 -18.06 -7.77
CA ILE A 61 -1.33 -18.41 -7.77
C ILE A 61 -1.75 -18.81 -9.20
N LEU A 62 -1.38 -18.00 -10.19
CA LEU A 62 -1.73 -18.27 -11.58
C LEU A 62 -1.13 -19.60 -12.08
N ILE A 63 0.14 -19.88 -11.79
CA ILE A 63 0.79 -21.15 -12.15
C ILE A 63 0.06 -22.35 -11.52
N ILE A 64 -0.33 -22.25 -10.25
CA ILE A 64 -1.09 -23.31 -9.55
C ILE A 64 -2.42 -23.60 -10.24
N LEU A 65 -3.11 -22.56 -10.71
CA LEU A 65 -4.39 -22.70 -11.40
C LEU A 65 -4.23 -23.22 -12.84
N ILE A 66 -3.21 -22.75 -13.58
CA ILE A 66 -2.90 -23.21 -14.94
C ILE A 66 -2.53 -24.69 -14.94
N GLU A 67 -1.59 -25.08 -14.08
CA GLU A 67 -1.00 -26.42 -14.11
C GLU A 67 -1.78 -27.45 -13.30
N HIS A 68 -3.01 -27.11 -12.91
CA HIS A 68 -3.90 -28.00 -12.17
C HIS A 68 -3.99 -29.41 -12.77
N ASP A 69 -4.06 -29.50 -14.10
CA ASP A 69 -4.32 -30.76 -14.81
C ASP A 69 -3.04 -31.57 -15.10
N ASN A 70 -1.87 -31.12 -14.64
CA ASN A 70 -0.60 -31.78 -14.93
C ASN A 70 -0.41 -33.04 -14.06
N LYS A 71 -1.04 -34.14 -14.49
CA LYS A 71 -1.07 -35.43 -13.79
C LYS A 71 0.28 -36.15 -13.70
N ASN A 72 1.31 -35.68 -14.41
CA ASN A 72 2.60 -36.36 -14.52
C ASN A 72 3.62 -35.92 -13.45
N LYS A 73 3.25 -34.99 -12.55
CA LYS A 73 4.14 -34.48 -11.50
C LYS A 73 3.54 -34.75 -10.13
N SER A 74 4.37 -35.19 -9.18
CA SER A 74 3.90 -35.30 -7.79
C SER A 74 3.63 -33.90 -7.21
N GLN A 75 2.65 -33.81 -6.30
CA GLN A 75 2.29 -32.54 -5.65
C GLN A 75 3.50 -31.91 -4.93
N GLU A 76 4.34 -32.72 -4.29
CA GLU A 76 5.53 -32.26 -3.58
C GLU A 76 6.59 -31.67 -4.53
N GLU A 77 6.86 -32.31 -5.66
CA GLU A 77 7.77 -31.77 -6.68
C GLU A 77 7.22 -30.49 -7.31
N PHE A 78 5.91 -30.41 -7.48
CA PHE A 78 5.25 -29.20 -7.95
C PHE A 78 5.44 -28.06 -6.96
N GLU A 79 5.16 -28.27 -5.68
CA GLU A 79 5.35 -27.28 -4.62
C GLU A 79 6.82 -26.83 -4.49
N LYS A 80 7.78 -27.76 -4.51
CA LYS A 80 9.21 -27.44 -4.53
C LYS A 80 9.59 -26.58 -5.73
N SER A 81 9.00 -26.81 -6.89
CA SER A 81 9.26 -26.00 -8.09
C SER A 81 8.71 -24.57 -8.01
N LEU A 82 7.83 -24.26 -7.05
CA LEU A 82 7.35 -22.92 -6.79
C LEU A 82 8.25 -22.15 -5.82
N ILE A 83 9.22 -22.79 -5.17
CA ILE A 83 10.20 -22.15 -4.29
C ILE A 83 11.31 -21.49 -5.14
N THR A 84 10.89 -20.56 -6.00
CA THR A 84 11.77 -19.66 -6.75
C THR A 84 11.31 -18.22 -6.49
N HIS A 85 12.26 -17.29 -6.59
CA HIS A 85 12.05 -15.86 -6.47
C HIS A 85 12.42 -15.12 -7.76
N ASN A 86 12.28 -15.84 -8.87
CA ASN A 86 12.65 -15.34 -10.18
C ASN A 86 11.38 -15.11 -11.01
N HIS A 87 10.92 -13.86 -11.03
CA HIS A 87 9.75 -13.44 -11.82
C HIS A 87 9.86 -13.86 -13.29
N LEU A 88 11.06 -13.86 -13.89
CA LEU A 88 11.21 -14.22 -15.29
C LEU A 88 10.99 -15.72 -15.55
N GLU A 89 11.39 -16.57 -14.61
CA GLU A 89 11.12 -18.01 -14.68
C GLU A 89 9.62 -18.29 -14.53
N LEU A 90 8.98 -17.64 -13.56
CA LEU A 90 7.53 -17.76 -13.35
C LEU A 90 6.75 -17.24 -14.56
N LEU A 91 7.14 -16.09 -15.10
CA LEU A 91 6.53 -15.52 -16.30
C LEU A 91 6.72 -16.41 -17.53
N LYS A 92 7.90 -17.03 -17.69
CA LYS A 92 8.15 -17.99 -18.79
C LYS A 92 7.21 -19.19 -18.68
N ARG A 93 6.98 -19.70 -17.47
CA ARG A 93 6.06 -20.81 -17.19
C ARG A 93 4.62 -20.43 -17.53
N ILE A 94 4.17 -19.23 -17.15
CA ILE A 94 2.84 -18.72 -17.51
C ILE A 94 2.71 -18.55 -19.02
N LYS A 95 3.72 -17.98 -19.69
CA LYS A 95 3.73 -17.74 -21.16
C LYS A 95 3.68 -19.01 -21.99
N ALA A 96 4.10 -20.15 -21.44
CA ALA A 96 4.02 -21.43 -22.13
C ALA A 96 2.56 -21.86 -22.36
N GLU A 97 1.66 -21.46 -21.47
CA GLU A 97 0.26 -21.91 -21.46
C GLU A 97 -0.74 -20.77 -21.75
N ARG A 98 -0.38 -19.52 -21.50
CA ARG A 98 -1.26 -18.35 -21.65
C ARG A 98 -0.57 -17.21 -22.36
N GLN A 99 -1.34 -16.48 -23.17
CA GLN A 99 -0.85 -15.29 -23.84
C GLN A 99 -0.70 -14.14 -22.82
N LEU A 100 0.50 -13.52 -22.81
CA LEU A 100 0.81 -12.36 -21.97
C LEU A 100 1.36 -11.21 -22.82
N ASN A 101 0.65 -10.09 -22.82
CA ASN A 101 0.98 -8.92 -23.60
C ASN A 101 1.75 -7.89 -22.75
N PHE A 102 2.98 -8.22 -22.38
CA PHE A 102 3.90 -7.32 -21.68
C PHE A 102 4.93 -6.73 -22.64
N GLY A 103 4.96 -5.39 -22.70
CA GLY A 103 5.97 -4.65 -23.46
C GLY A 103 7.36 -4.65 -22.80
N LYS A 104 8.35 -4.10 -23.50
CA LYS A 104 9.76 -4.10 -23.07
C LYS A 104 9.97 -3.51 -21.66
N THR A 105 9.33 -2.38 -21.35
CA THR A 105 9.44 -1.71 -20.04
C THR A 105 8.94 -2.59 -18.90
N HIS A 106 7.82 -3.30 -19.08
CA HIS A 106 7.31 -4.26 -18.09
C HIS A 106 8.32 -5.39 -17.82
N ILE A 107 8.96 -5.91 -18.86
CA ILE A 107 9.98 -6.95 -18.71
C ILE A 107 11.21 -6.40 -17.98
N LYS A 108 11.69 -5.20 -18.31
CA LYS A 108 12.79 -4.54 -17.59
C LYS A 108 12.47 -4.35 -16.11
N PHE A 109 11.24 -4.00 -15.79
CA PHE A 109 10.81 -3.85 -14.40
C PHE A 109 10.77 -5.19 -13.66
N LEU A 110 10.24 -6.25 -14.27
CA LEU A 110 10.29 -7.59 -13.66
C LEU A 110 11.72 -8.10 -13.47
N VAL A 111 12.66 -7.73 -14.36
CA VAL A 111 14.10 -7.99 -14.19
C VAL A 111 14.63 -7.24 -12.96
N LEU A 112 14.28 -5.96 -12.80
CA LEU A 112 14.66 -5.16 -11.63
C LEU A 112 14.19 -5.83 -10.32
N LEU A 113 12.92 -6.23 -10.24
CA LEU A 113 12.35 -6.91 -9.07
C LEU A 113 13.03 -8.26 -8.79
N ALA A 114 13.28 -9.06 -9.82
CA ALA A 114 13.94 -10.37 -9.68
C ALA A 114 15.39 -10.22 -9.20
N ASN A 115 16.10 -9.20 -9.68
CA ASN A 115 17.45 -8.88 -9.25
C ASN A 115 17.47 -8.37 -7.81
N PHE A 116 16.56 -7.46 -7.46
CA PHE A 116 16.41 -6.94 -6.10
C PHE A 116 16.27 -8.09 -5.08
N TYR A 117 15.40 -9.06 -5.35
CA TYR A 117 15.15 -10.16 -4.42
C TYR A 117 16.38 -11.09 -4.23
N LYS A 118 17.19 -11.27 -5.28
CA LYS A 118 18.41 -12.10 -5.26
C LYS A 118 19.59 -11.41 -4.58
N SER A 119 19.82 -10.12 -4.85
CA SER A 119 21.05 -9.46 -4.39
C SER A 119 20.91 -8.77 -3.03
N VAL A 120 19.73 -8.24 -2.68
CA VAL A 120 19.67 -7.16 -1.69
C VAL A 120 19.39 -7.63 -0.26
N ARG A 121 18.59 -8.70 -0.09
CA ARG A 121 18.13 -9.14 1.25
C ARG A 121 19.26 -9.50 2.22
N TYR A 122 20.43 -9.89 1.70
CA TYR A 122 21.55 -10.34 2.52
C TYR A 122 22.86 -9.60 2.29
N GLU A 123 22.97 -8.79 1.23
CA GLU A 123 24.25 -8.12 0.92
C GLU A 123 24.68 -7.18 2.05
N ARG A 124 23.73 -6.44 2.64
CA ARG A 124 23.98 -5.50 3.76
C ARG A 124 24.43 -6.17 5.07
N PHE A 125 24.24 -7.49 5.23
CA PHE A 125 24.74 -8.22 6.39
C PHE A 125 26.20 -8.70 6.22
N ASN A 126 26.79 -8.53 5.03
CA ASN A 126 28.19 -8.85 4.78
C ASN A 126 29.06 -7.62 5.02
N ILE A 127 30.11 -7.76 5.84
CA ILE A 127 31.07 -6.66 6.09
C ILE A 127 31.72 -6.12 4.81
N SER A 128 31.73 -6.90 3.73
CA SER A 128 32.24 -6.49 2.42
C SER A 128 31.34 -5.48 1.68
N SER A 129 30.13 -5.20 2.18
CA SER A 129 29.22 -4.20 1.59
C SER A 129 29.44 -2.78 2.10
N VAL A 130 30.28 -2.57 3.13
CA VAL A 130 30.46 -1.27 3.82
C VAL A 130 30.82 -0.11 2.89
N TYR A 131 31.57 -0.37 1.82
CA TYR A 131 31.97 0.64 0.84
C TYR A 131 31.24 0.54 -0.51
N LYS A 132 30.25 -0.35 -0.61
CA LYS A 132 29.47 -0.49 -1.84
C LYS A 132 28.25 0.44 -1.79
N PRO A 133 27.95 1.16 -2.87
CA PRO A 133 26.70 1.91 -2.92
C PRO A 133 25.48 0.97 -2.91
N SER A 134 24.34 1.50 -2.44
CA SER A 134 23.08 0.77 -2.44
C SER A 134 22.61 0.50 -3.86
N GLN A 135 22.75 -0.76 -4.26
CA GLN A 135 22.41 -1.19 -5.61
C GLN A 135 20.90 -1.12 -5.88
N GLU A 136 20.04 -1.21 -4.88
CA GLU A 136 18.58 -1.16 -5.05
C GLU A 136 18.09 0.24 -5.42
N LYS A 137 18.53 1.25 -4.68
CA LYS A 137 18.18 2.64 -4.95
C LYS A 137 18.73 3.06 -6.29
N GLU A 138 20.01 2.79 -6.55
CA GLU A 138 20.66 3.15 -7.81
C GLU A 138 19.98 2.49 -9.00
N LYS A 139 19.73 1.18 -8.97
CA LYS A 139 19.05 0.49 -10.09
C LYS A 139 17.62 0.97 -10.30
N LEU A 140 16.90 1.33 -9.24
CA LEU A 140 15.55 1.91 -9.37
C LEU A 140 15.60 3.29 -10.01
N VAL A 141 16.49 4.16 -9.53
CA VAL A 141 16.68 5.52 -10.08
C VAL A 141 17.14 5.45 -11.54
N GLU A 142 18.13 4.60 -11.86
CA GLU A 142 18.59 4.35 -13.23
C GLU A 142 17.45 3.86 -14.13
N PHE A 143 16.63 2.92 -13.64
CA PHE A 143 15.46 2.45 -14.37
C PHE A 143 14.51 3.60 -14.69
N ILE A 144 14.14 4.41 -13.69
CA ILE A 144 13.22 5.54 -13.88
C ILE A 144 13.80 6.58 -14.86
N ILE A 145 15.05 7.00 -14.68
CA ILE A 145 15.73 7.94 -15.56
C ILE A 145 15.79 7.39 -16.99
N SER A 146 16.11 6.12 -17.17
CA SER A 146 16.23 5.52 -18.50
C SER A 146 14.90 5.44 -19.25
N GLU A 147 13.79 5.22 -18.55
CA GLU A 147 12.47 5.05 -19.16
C GLU A 147 11.75 6.40 -19.35
N LEU A 148 11.92 7.34 -18.42
CA LEU A 148 11.25 8.65 -18.47
C LEU A 148 12.12 9.78 -19.03
N LYS A 149 13.44 9.60 -19.11
CA LYS A 149 14.42 10.63 -19.50
C LYS A 149 14.30 11.90 -18.65
N VAL A 150 14.09 11.71 -17.36
CA VAL A 150 14.04 12.80 -16.36
C VAL A 150 15.44 13.11 -15.84
N GLU A 151 15.64 14.34 -15.41
CA GLU A 151 16.90 14.83 -14.86
C GLU A 151 16.88 14.79 -13.32
N LEU A 152 18.07 14.76 -12.73
CA LEU A 152 18.23 14.90 -11.29
C LEU A 152 18.08 16.37 -10.89
N THR A 153 17.66 16.63 -9.66
CA THR A 153 17.59 17.98 -9.11
C THR A 153 18.96 18.64 -9.08
N GLU A 154 19.01 19.95 -9.32
CA GLU A 154 20.22 20.75 -9.13
C GLU A 154 20.40 21.04 -7.63
N GLY A 155 21.52 20.61 -7.04
CA GLY A 155 21.79 20.86 -5.63
C GLY A 155 23.03 20.17 -5.08
N PRO A 156 23.30 20.30 -3.76
CA PRO A 156 24.44 19.65 -3.11
C PRO A 156 24.36 18.12 -3.16
N GLN A 157 23.16 17.57 -3.33
CA GLN A 157 22.94 16.17 -3.70
C GLN A 157 22.04 16.15 -4.93
N ASN A 158 22.53 15.58 -6.04
CA ASN A 158 21.71 15.37 -7.23
C ASN A 158 20.78 14.18 -6.98
N LEU A 159 19.51 14.45 -6.68
CA LEU A 159 18.51 13.45 -6.32
C LEU A 159 17.42 13.37 -7.38
N LEU A 160 16.77 12.20 -7.49
CA LEU A 160 15.58 12.06 -8.32
C LEU A 160 14.36 12.45 -7.48
N GLU A 161 13.64 13.49 -7.89
CA GLU A 161 12.34 13.84 -7.32
C GLU A 161 11.27 12.85 -7.78
N ASN A 162 10.42 12.41 -6.86
CA ASN A 162 9.30 11.52 -7.15
C ASN A 162 8.06 12.33 -7.57
N THR A 163 8.19 12.96 -8.74
CA THR A 163 7.14 13.79 -9.32
C THR A 163 5.89 12.98 -9.66
N GLU A 164 4.78 13.67 -9.93
CA GLU A 164 3.56 13.05 -10.46
C GLU A 164 3.80 12.24 -11.73
N GLN A 165 4.77 12.64 -12.58
CA GLN A 165 5.13 11.87 -13.76
C GLN A 165 5.73 10.51 -13.38
N VAL A 166 6.62 10.47 -12.39
CA VAL A 166 7.26 9.24 -11.90
C VAL A 166 6.22 8.33 -11.25
N LYS A 167 5.38 8.87 -10.37
CA LYS A 167 4.30 8.14 -9.71
C LYS A 167 3.33 7.52 -10.72
N ASN A 168 2.86 8.31 -11.68
CA ASN A 168 1.96 7.82 -12.74
C ASN A 168 2.61 6.74 -13.61
N PHE A 169 3.90 6.88 -13.91
CA PHE A 169 4.65 5.90 -14.71
C PHE A 169 4.74 4.56 -14.00
N LEU A 170 5.23 4.54 -12.77
CA LEU A 170 5.36 3.33 -11.98
C LEU A 170 3.98 2.73 -11.65
N GLY A 171 3.00 3.55 -11.30
CA GLY A 171 1.62 3.13 -11.06
C GLY A 171 1.02 2.40 -12.26
N LYS A 172 1.11 2.97 -13.46
CA LYS A 172 0.62 2.33 -14.71
C LYS A 172 1.37 1.04 -15.06
N LEU A 173 2.67 1.01 -14.77
CA LEU A 173 3.51 -0.16 -15.01
C LEU A 173 3.09 -1.34 -14.12
N ILE A 174 2.86 -1.06 -12.83
CA ILE A 174 2.39 -2.03 -11.83
C ILE A 174 0.95 -2.44 -12.14
N ASP A 175 0.07 -1.48 -12.45
CA ASP A 175 -1.31 -1.73 -12.91
C ASP A 175 -1.30 -2.79 -14.01
N LYS A 176 -0.60 -2.51 -15.11
CA LYS A 176 -0.62 -3.40 -16.27
C LYS A 176 -0.18 -4.82 -15.93
N ILE A 177 0.84 -4.98 -15.09
CA ILE A 177 1.32 -6.30 -14.67
C ILE A 177 0.27 -7.00 -13.79
N SER A 178 -0.14 -6.33 -12.71
CA SER A 178 -1.02 -6.91 -11.69
C SER A 178 -2.41 -7.22 -12.23
N THR A 179 -3.01 -6.32 -13.00
CA THR A 179 -4.35 -6.54 -13.56
C THR A 179 -4.34 -7.62 -14.63
N THR A 180 -3.30 -7.71 -15.45
CA THR A 180 -3.18 -8.80 -16.44
C THR A 180 -3.08 -10.17 -15.75
N LEU A 181 -2.26 -10.30 -14.70
CA LEU A 181 -2.13 -11.55 -13.96
C LEU A 181 -3.43 -11.91 -13.23
N TYR A 182 -4.08 -10.93 -12.59
CA TYR A 182 -5.36 -11.14 -11.91
C TYR A 182 -6.49 -11.51 -12.87
N ASP A 183 -6.55 -10.89 -14.05
CA ASP A 183 -7.53 -11.23 -15.09
C ASP A 183 -7.35 -12.69 -15.56
N LEU A 184 -6.11 -13.17 -15.69
CA LEU A 184 -5.83 -14.58 -15.97
C LEU A 184 -6.22 -15.49 -14.79
N ILE A 185 -5.97 -15.09 -13.53
CA ILE A 185 -6.42 -15.85 -12.35
C ILE A 185 -7.94 -16.03 -12.36
N LYS A 186 -8.71 -14.98 -12.70
CA LYS A 186 -10.17 -15.08 -12.86
C LYS A 186 -10.57 -16.12 -13.91
N ILE A 187 -9.90 -16.12 -15.05
CA ILE A 187 -10.16 -17.08 -16.14
C ILE A 187 -9.87 -18.51 -15.65
N GLU A 188 -8.72 -18.74 -15.02
CA GLU A 188 -8.31 -20.07 -14.59
C GLU A 188 -9.13 -20.59 -13.40
N ALA A 189 -9.45 -19.74 -12.43
CA ALA A 189 -10.32 -20.11 -11.32
C ALA A 189 -11.69 -20.56 -11.84
N ARG A 190 -12.29 -19.81 -12.77
CA ARG A 190 -13.56 -20.20 -13.42
C ARG A 190 -13.42 -21.51 -14.19
N ARG A 191 -12.32 -21.71 -14.93
CA ARG A 191 -12.05 -22.93 -15.69
C ARG A 191 -12.07 -24.17 -14.80
N ILE A 192 -11.51 -24.09 -13.59
CA ILE A 192 -11.45 -25.22 -12.65
C ILE A 192 -12.62 -25.25 -11.64
N GLY A 193 -13.56 -24.30 -11.75
CA GLY A 193 -14.75 -24.22 -10.89
C GLY A 193 -14.48 -23.72 -9.46
N THR A 194 -13.49 -22.84 -9.26
CA THR A 194 -13.19 -22.20 -7.97
C THR A 194 -13.48 -20.69 -7.96
N PHE A 195 -13.55 -20.15 -6.75
CA PHE A 195 -13.80 -18.74 -6.43
C PHE A 195 -12.55 -18.05 -5.88
N THR A 196 -11.36 -18.56 -6.23
CA THR A 196 -10.05 -18.00 -5.83
C THR A 196 -9.91 -16.51 -6.10
N HIS A 197 -10.67 -16.00 -7.07
CA HIS A 197 -10.65 -14.62 -7.53
C HIS A 197 -11.53 -13.66 -6.72
N GLU A 198 -12.26 -14.13 -5.70
CA GLU A 198 -13.10 -13.26 -4.88
C GLU A 198 -12.27 -12.33 -3.99
N ILE A 199 -12.59 -11.04 -4.04
CA ILE A 199 -11.93 -10.00 -3.27
C ILE A 199 -12.90 -9.44 -2.22
N ARG A 200 -12.36 -9.12 -1.04
CA ARG A 200 -13.15 -8.62 0.07
C ARG A 200 -13.36 -7.13 -0.17
N TYR A 201 -14.61 -6.68 -0.16
CA TYR A 201 -14.95 -5.27 -0.31
C TYR A 201 -14.20 -4.40 0.72
N ASN A 202 -13.80 -3.20 0.32
CA ASN A 202 -13.04 -2.24 1.13
C ASN A 202 -11.70 -2.77 1.68
N SER A 203 -11.14 -3.86 1.14
CA SER A 203 -9.78 -4.28 1.48
C SER A 203 -8.74 -3.53 0.64
N LYS A 204 -7.48 -3.53 1.06
CA LYS A 204 -6.36 -3.03 0.24
C LYS A 204 -6.31 -3.69 -1.15
N ALA A 205 -6.59 -4.99 -1.21
CA ALA A 205 -6.66 -5.74 -2.46
C ALA A 205 -7.86 -5.31 -3.35
N TYR A 206 -8.94 -4.81 -2.76
CA TYR A 206 -10.10 -4.31 -3.50
C TYR A 206 -9.72 -3.14 -4.41
N LYS A 207 -8.98 -2.16 -3.89
CA LYS A 207 -8.48 -1.02 -4.69
C LYS A 207 -7.66 -1.49 -5.90
N ILE A 208 -6.74 -2.44 -5.67
CA ILE A 208 -5.82 -2.94 -6.70
C ILE A 208 -6.54 -3.76 -7.78
N PHE A 209 -7.39 -4.71 -7.38
CA PHE A 209 -7.93 -5.71 -8.31
C PHE A 209 -9.34 -5.39 -8.82
N THR A 210 -10.13 -4.66 -8.04
CA THR A 210 -11.51 -4.31 -8.38
C THR A 210 -11.61 -2.89 -8.91
N GLU A 211 -11.10 -1.90 -8.18
CA GLU A 211 -11.10 -0.50 -8.63
C GLU A 211 -10.03 -0.25 -9.70
N LYS A 212 -8.97 -1.07 -9.69
CA LYS A 212 -7.81 -0.94 -10.60
C LYS A 212 -7.15 0.43 -10.49
N GLU A 213 -7.10 0.97 -9.29
CA GLU A 213 -6.45 2.25 -9.00
C GLU A 213 -5.07 2.02 -8.37
N PHE A 214 -4.04 2.58 -9.01
CA PHE A 214 -2.63 2.43 -8.63
C PHE A 214 -1.99 3.77 -8.27
N ASP A 215 -2.81 4.69 -7.74
CA ASP A 215 -2.44 5.96 -7.13
C ASP A 215 -3.44 6.32 -6.01
N PHE A 216 -3.22 7.44 -5.32
CA PHE A 216 -4.05 7.91 -4.21
C PHE A 216 -4.69 9.29 -4.48
N LYS A 217 -4.88 9.65 -5.75
CA LYS A 217 -5.36 11.00 -6.12
C LYS A 217 -6.78 11.23 -5.65
N ASN A 218 -7.64 10.25 -5.84
CA ASN A 218 -9.04 10.33 -5.46
C ASN A 218 -9.20 10.40 -3.93
N GLU A 219 -8.42 9.62 -3.16
CA GLU A 219 -8.42 9.69 -1.70
C GLU A 219 -7.92 11.03 -1.19
N LYS A 220 -6.80 11.54 -1.73
CA LYS A 220 -6.24 12.84 -1.36
C LYS A 220 -7.19 14.00 -1.69
N LEU A 221 -7.90 13.91 -2.81
CA LEU A 221 -8.92 14.88 -3.19
C LEU A 221 -10.13 14.77 -2.25
N MET A 222 -10.63 13.56 -1.99
CA MET A 222 -11.74 13.30 -1.09
C MET A 222 -11.47 13.87 0.31
N GLN A 223 -10.27 13.64 0.87
CA GLN A 223 -9.90 14.20 2.17
C GLN A 223 -9.99 15.73 2.20
N ARG A 224 -9.57 16.41 1.12
CA ARG A 224 -9.62 17.88 1.01
C ARG A 224 -11.05 18.38 0.81
N GLU A 225 -11.85 17.71 -0.01
CA GLU A 225 -13.26 18.04 -0.23
C GLU A 225 -14.08 17.86 1.06
N VAL A 226 -13.86 16.77 1.79
CA VAL A 226 -14.49 16.53 3.10
C VAL A 226 -14.06 17.60 4.10
N LEU A 227 -12.76 17.91 4.19
CA LEU A 227 -12.26 18.96 5.07
C LEU A 227 -12.89 20.32 4.72
N LEU A 228 -12.94 20.68 3.43
CA LEU A 228 -13.57 21.91 2.98
C LEU A 228 -15.06 21.97 3.34
N PHE A 229 -15.77 20.87 3.15
CA PHE A 229 -17.16 20.74 3.56
C PHE A 229 -17.33 20.97 5.06
N LEU A 230 -16.51 20.32 5.89
CA LEU A 230 -16.55 20.47 7.35
C LEU A 230 -16.23 21.90 7.78
N LEU A 231 -15.24 22.55 7.17
CA LEU A 231 -14.88 23.94 7.47
C LEU A 231 -15.98 24.96 7.09
N LYS A 232 -16.79 24.66 6.07
CA LYS A 232 -17.84 25.57 5.56
C LYS A 232 -19.23 25.27 6.11
N LYS A 233 -19.52 24.01 6.41
CA LYS A 233 -20.85 23.48 6.71
C LYS A 233 -20.80 22.51 7.89
N PHE A 234 -20.00 22.82 8.91
CA PHE A 234 -19.96 22.02 10.13
C PHE A 234 -21.38 21.91 10.72
N PRO A 235 -21.85 20.70 11.06
CA PRO A 235 -23.21 20.51 11.57
C PRO A 235 -23.41 21.24 12.90
N LYS A 236 -24.64 21.71 13.15
CA LYS A 236 -25.06 22.35 14.40
C LYS A 236 -25.86 21.34 15.24
N ASP A 237 -25.22 20.25 15.61
CA ASP A 237 -25.81 19.11 16.32
C ASP A 237 -25.08 18.84 17.66
N GLU A 238 -25.37 17.71 18.30
CA GLU A 238 -24.75 17.31 19.57
C GLU A 238 -23.22 17.15 19.46
N LEU A 239 -22.70 16.76 18.29
CA LEU A 239 -21.26 16.71 18.06
C LEU A 239 -20.64 18.11 18.18
N LYS A 240 -21.31 19.15 17.67
CA LYS A 240 -20.83 20.53 17.81
C LYS A 240 -20.79 20.97 19.29
N LYS A 241 -21.83 20.65 20.07
CA LYS A 241 -21.85 20.96 21.51
C LYS A 241 -20.69 20.26 22.25
N PHE A 242 -20.47 18.98 21.95
CA PHE A 242 -19.34 18.23 22.49
C PHE A 242 -18.00 18.88 22.15
N ILE A 243 -17.76 19.21 20.87
CA ILE A 243 -16.52 19.86 20.44
C ILE A 243 -16.33 21.21 21.14
N ASP A 244 -17.38 22.01 21.27
CA ASP A 244 -17.32 23.32 21.93
C ASP A 244 -17.03 23.22 23.44
N SER A 245 -17.24 22.04 24.05
CA SER A 245 -16.89 21.80 25.46
C SER A 245 -15.40 21.51 25.69
N ILE A 246 -14.65 21.21 24.63
CA ILE A 246 -13.23 20.84 24.71
C ILE A 246 -12.36 22.03 24.35
N GLU A 247 -11.53 22.48 25.29
CA GLU A 247 -10.54 23.52 25.01
C GLU A 247 -9.41 23.01 24.09
N PRO A 248 -9.15 23.65 22.94
CA PRO A 248 -8.08 23.24 22.03
C PRO A 248 -6.70 23.50 22.65
N LEU A 249 -5.68 22.79 22.18
CA LEU A 249 -4.30 23.14 22.54
C LEU A 249 -3.91 24.49 21.94
N PRO A 250 -3.07 25.29 22.63
CA PRO A 250 -2.58 26.58 22.15
C PRO A 250 -1.48 26.40 21.09
N PHE A 251 -1.83 25.83 19.94
CA PHE A 251 -0.93 25.71 18.78
C PHE A 251 -0.66 27.10 18.17
N GLU A 252 0.62 27.48 18.05
CA GLU A 252 1.03 28.80 17.57
C GLU A 252 2.35 28.83 16.76
N GLN A 253 3.11 27.73 16.70
CA GLN A 253 4.41 27.70 16.02
C GLN A 253 4.33 27.73 14.49
N TYR A 254 3.20 27.31 13.91
CA TYR A 254 3.03 27.18 12.47
C TYR A 254 1.83 27.96 11.94
N HIS A 255 1.83 28.25 10.64
CA HIS A 255 0.67 28.87 9.99
C HIS A 255 -0.46 27.85 9.79
N THR A 256 -1.71 28.31 9.70
CA THR A 256 -2.91 27.45 9.60
C THR A 256 -2.82 26.36 8.53
N ASN A 257 -2.24 26.65 7.36
CA ASN A 257 -2.11 25.66 6.29
C ASN A 257 -1.17 24.49 6.64
N GLN A 258 -0.19 24.70 7.53
CA GLN A 258 0.74 23.65 7.97
C GLN A 258 0.02 22.67 8.90
N TYR A 259 -0.82 23.18 9.81
CA TYR A 259 -1.68 22.34 10.65
C TYR A 259 -2.67 21.51 9.84
N ILE A 260 -3.22 22.08 8.75
CA ILE A 260 -4.05 21.31 7.82
C ILE A 260 -3.22 20.23 7.13
N GLU A 261 -2.02 20.57 6.65
CA GLU A 261 -1.13 19.62 6.01
C GLU A 261 -0.75 18.45 6.94
N SER A 262 -0.48 18.71 8.22
CA SER A 262 -0.13 17.67 9.19
C SER A 262 -1.28 16.71 9.45
N ILE A 263 -2.53 17.18 9.42
CA ILE A 263 -3.72 16.32 9.53
C ILE A 263 -3.84 15.41 8.30
N LEU A 264 -3.60 15.95 7.10
CA LEU A 264 -3.74 15.21 5.85
C LEU A 264 -2.55 14.27 5.57
N ASN A 265 -1.39 14.51 6.18
CA ASN A 265 -0.15 13.78 5.91
C ASN A 265 0.60 13.45 7.21
N ILE A 266 -0.05 12.71 8.12
CA ILE A 266 0.50 12.36 9.45
C ILE A 266 1.87 11.66 9.43
N HIS A 267 2.26 11.08 8.30
CA HIS A 267 3.50 10.34 8.14
C HIS A 267 4.67 11.18 7.64
N LYS A 268 4.42 12.43 7.19
CA LYS A 268 5.43 13.25 6.52
C LYS A 268 6.13 14.23 7.47
N ASP A 269 5.38 14.92 8.31
CA ASP A 269 5.92 15.96 9.19
C ASP A 269 5.55 15.71 10.64
N GLY A 270 6.57 15.48 11.47
CA GLY A 270 6.43 15.29 12.91
C GLY A 270 6.35 16.60 13.70
N SER A 271 6.61 17.73 13.06
CA SER A 271 6.80 19.03 13.71
C SER A 271 5.60 19.48 14.55
N VAL A 272 4.38 19.34 14.01
CA VAL A 272 3.14 19.68 14.75
C VAL A 272 2.90 18.73 15.93
N LYS A 273 3.29 17.45 15.79
CA LYS A 273 3.24 16.49 16.91
C LYS A 273 4.29 16.85 17.97
N ASP A 274 5.46 17.32 17.57
CA ASP A 274 6.51 17.74 18.50
C ASP A 274 6.09 19.02 19.27
N GLU A 275 5.41 19.97 18.61
CA GLU A 275 4.75 21.10 19.28
C GLU A 275 3.71 20.61 20.30
N MET A 276 2.84 19.67 19.92
CA MET A 276 1.86 19.08 20.84
C MET A 276 2.53 18.43 22.05
N LEU A 277 3.62 17.67 21.84
CA LEU A 277 4.36 17.01 22.91
C LEU A 277 5.00 18.05 23.83
N SER A 278 5.58 19.11 23.29
CA SER A 278 6.14 20.22 24.08
C SER A 278 5.08 20.88 24.97
N ILE A 279 3.87 21.14 24.45
CA ILE A 279 2.76 21.70 25.25
C ILE A 279 2.38 20.74 26.40
N TYR A 280 2.37 19.43 26.14
CA TYR A 280 2.05 18.42 27.15
C TYR A 280 3.18 18.12 28.14
N GLU A 281 4.40 18.59 27.90
CA GLU A 281 5.49 18.52 28.89
C GLU A 281 5.22 19.46 30.07
N ASP A 282 4.68 20.65 29.79
CA ASP A 282 4.33 21.66 30.80
C ASP A 282 3.10 21.22 31.62
N GLU A 283 2.07 20.67 30.96
CA GLU A 283 0.87 20.15 31.61
C GLU A 283 0.39 18.85 30.94
N ARG A 284 0.54 17.72 31.65
CA ARG A 284 0.13 16.42 31.11
C ARG A 284 -1.40 16.34 30.97
N PRO A 285 -1.90 15.80 29.85
CA PRO A 285 -3.34 15.70 29.63
C PRO A 285 -3.96 14.72 30.62
N SER A 286 -5.12 15.10 31.17
CA SER A 286 -5.92 14.20 32.00
C SER A 286 -6.48 13.04 31.19
N LYS A 287 -6.81 11.93 31.86
CA LYS A 287 -7.46 10.77 31.20
C LYS A 287 -8.77 11.16 30.52
N ASN A 288 -9.56 12.06 31.14
CA ASN A 288 -10.82 12.53 30.58
C ASN A 288 -10.57 13.28 29.27
N ARG A 289 -9.62 14.23 29.25
CA ARG A 289 -9.23 14.93 28.02
C ARG A 289 -8.82 13.97 26.90
N LEU A 290 -8.03 12.94 27.21
CA LEU A 290 -7.62 11.96 26.20
C LEU A 290 -8.82 11.19 25.64
N ASN A 291 -9.76 10.77 26.50
CA ASN A 291 -10.97 10.10 26.05
C ASN A 291 -11.82 11.02 25.17
N ASP A 292 -11.97 12.29 25.57
CA ASP A 292 -12.78 13.27 24.83
C ASP A 292 -12.19 13.53 23.43
N ILE A 293 -10.87 13.72 23.34
CA ILE A 293 -10.18 13.90 22.05
C ILE A 293 -10.30 12.64 21.18
N LEU A 294 -10.15 11.44 21.76
CA LEU A 294 -10.27 10.18 21.04
C LEU A 294 -11.70 9.84 20.60
N ALA A 295 -12.72 10.46 21.19
CA ALA A 295 -14.10 10.30 20.75
C ALA A 295 -14.35 10.97 19.38
N ILE A 296 -13.58 12.01 19.04
CA ILE A 296 -13.72 12.74 17.77
C ILE A 296 -13.33 11.84 16.59
N GLY A 297 -14.27 11.59 15.69
CA GLY A 297 -14.06 10.72 14.52
C GLY A 297 -14.07 9.22 14.82
N SER A 298 -14.44 8.82 16.04
CA SER A 298 -14.70 7.42 16.41
C SER A 298 -16.10 6.96 16.00
N ASP A 299 -16.47 5.72 16.37
CA ASP A 299 -17.82 5.17 16.24
C ASP A 299 -18.79 5.63 17.34
N PHE A 300 -18.38 6.58 18.19
CA PHE A 300 -19.20 7.12 19.27
C PHE A 300 -20.45 7.86 18.74
N ASN A 301 -21.61 7.57 19.34
CA ASN A 301 -22.87 8.26 19.00
C ASN A 301 -23.10 9.47 19.92
N PHE A 302 -22.96 10.67 19.36
CA PHE A 302 -23.15 11.93 20.07
C PHE A 302 -24.62 12.32 20.30
N GLU A 303 -25.61 11.65 19.71
CA GLU A 303 -27.05 11.99 19.88
C GLU A 303 -27.55 11.91 21.33
N TYR A 304 -26.79 11.25 22.21
CA TYR A 304 -27.08 11.10 23.64
C TYR A 304 -26.23 11.99 24.55
N PHE A 305 -25.32 12.78 23.99
CA PHE A 305 -24.35 13.58 24.76
C PHE A 305 -25.05 14.58 25.71
N GLY A 306 -26.14 15.22 25.27
CA GLY A 306 -26.92 16.17 26.09
C GLY A 306 -28.12 15.59 26.84
N LYS A 307 -28.34 14.26 26.88
CA LYS A 307 -29.55 13.65 27.48
C LYS A 307 -29.37 13.13 28.92
N ASN A 308 -28.18 13.26 29.51
CA ASN A 308 -27.89 12.74 30.84
C ASN A 308 -27.94 13.79 31.96
N GLU A 309 -28.47 15.00 31.72
CA GLU A 309 -28.54 16.07 32.74
C GLU A 309 -29.95 16.40 33.26
N GLU A 310 -31.03 15.75 32.79
CA GLU A 310 -32.40 16.07 33.23
C GLU A 310 -33.15 14.95 33.98
N ASP A 311 -32.59 13.74 34.13
CA ASP A 311 -33.31 12.60 34.72
C ASP A 311 -32.65 12.02 36.00
N ASP A 312 -32.16 12.86 36.91
CA ASP A 312 -31.81 12.41 38.28
C ASP A 312 -32.46 13.30 39.36
N PHE A 313 -33.71 12.93 39.68
CA PHE A 313 -34.45 13.00 40.95
C PHE A 313 -34.77 14.37 41.59
N GLU A 314 -35.95 14.92 41.26
CA GLU A 314 -36.84 15.50 42.27
C GLU A 314 -37.47 14.37 43.10
N GLU A 315 -37.03 14.21 44.36
CA GLU A 315 -37.84 13.65 45.46
C GLU A 315 -37.74 14.53 46.72
#